data_AF-A0A2D7AL93-F1
#
_entry.id   AF-A0A2D7AL93-F1
#
_cell.length_a   1.000
_cell.length_b   1.000
_cell.length_c   1.000
_cell.angle_alpha   90.00
_cell.angle_beta   90.00
_cell.angle_gamma   90.00
#
_symmetry.space_group_name_H-M   'P 1'
#
loop_
_entity.id
_entity.type
_entity.pdbx_description
1 polymer ?
#
loop_
_entity_poly.entity_id
_entity_poly.type
_entity_poly.pdbx_seq_one_letter_code
_entity_poly.pdbx_strand_id
1 'polypeptide(L)' 'KNQGTILKNYCKGTNKDGDIFWLMMDRKSNDFDSGIGKIIYEKGTGKFEKYGGVQCVYAITFLPERDGSFIKSKCKFNDQ' A
#
# COMPACT_ATOMS: atom_id res chain seq x y z
N LYS A 1 19.42 9.95 -16.25
CA LYS A 1 17.94 10.03 -16.23
C LYS A 1 17.42 8.73 -15.62
N ASN A 2 16.97 8.76 -14.36
CA ASN A 2 16.38 7.57 -13.73
C ASN A 2 15.08 7.25 -14.48
N GLN A 3 15.02 6.07 -15.09
CA GLN A 3 13.79 5.57 -15.68
C GLN A 3 12.83 5.30 -14.53
N GLY A 4 11.73 6.06 -14.46
CA GLY A 4 10.70 5.84 -13.45
C GLY A 4 10.22 4.40 -13.44
N THR A 5 9.76 3.93 -12.28
CA THR A 5 9.26 2.57 -12.10
C THR A 5 7.73 2.58 -12.04
N ILE A 6 7.12 1.73 -12.87
CA ILE A 6 5.70 1.36 -12.74
C ILE A 6 5.66 0.06 -11.96
N LEU A 7 4.99 0.08 -10.81
CA LEU A 7 4.89 -1.08 -9.93
C LEU A 7 3.42 -1.34 -9.66
N LYS A 8 2.94 -2.51 -10.12
CA LYS A 8 1.60 -3.02 -9.88
C LYS A 8 1.71 -4.34 -9.15
N ASN A 9 1.44 -4.32 -7.86
CA ASN A 9 1.59 -5.48 -6.99
C ASN A 9 0.24 -5.87 -6.40
N TYR A 10 -0.05 -7.16 -6.42
CA TYR A 10 -1.10 -7.76 -5.62
C TYR A 10 -0.47 -8.43 -4.41
N CYS A 11 -0.85 -8.01 -3.21
CA CYS A 11 -0.28 -8.50 -1.96
C CYS A 11 -1.36 -9.12 -1.08
N LYS A 12 -1.07 -10.31 -0.56
CA LYS A 12 -1.77 -10.90 0.59
C LYS A 12 -0.88 -10.75 1.81
N GLY A 13 -1.40 -10.16 2.88
CA GLY A 13 -0.69 -10.03 4.15
C GLY A 13 -1.54 -10.50 5.33
N THR A 14 -0.87 -10.77 6.44
CA THR A 14 -1.49 -11.19 7.69
C THR A 14 -0.96 -10.29 8.81
N ASN A 15 -1.84 -9.76 9.67
CA ASN A 15 -1.41 -8.99 10.83
C ASN A 15 -1.05 -9.90 12.02
N LYS A 16 -0.56 -9.30 13.12
CA LYS A 16 -0.25 -10.02 14.37
C LYS A 16 -1.44 -10.76 15.01
N ASP A 17 -2.66 -10.39 14.62
CA ASP A 17 -3.91 -10.94 15.16
C ASP A 17 -4.44 -12.11 14.30
N GLY A 18 -3.76 -12.43 13.19
CA GLY A 18 -4.19 -13.45 12.23
C GLY A 18 -5.16 -12.94 11.17
N ASP A 19 -5.57 -11.66 11.20
CA ASP A 19 -6.42 -11.06 10.18
C ASP A 19 -5.66 -10.96 8.85
N ILE A 20 -6.35 -11.31 7.77
CA ILE A 20 -5.80 -11.29 6.42
C ILE A 20 -6.29 -10.04 5.69
N PHE A 21 -5.42 -9.45 4.88
CA PHE A 21 -5.78 -8.40 3.93
C PHE A 21 -5.23 -8.71 2.54
N TRP A 22 -6.02 -8.36 1.52
CA TRP A 22 -5.60 -8.37 0.13
C TRP A 22 -5.63 -6.96 -0.40
N LEU A 23 -4.52 -6.52 -0.97
CA LEU A 23 -4.38 -5.18 -1.48
C LEU A 23 -3.71 -5.17 -2.86
N MET A 24 -4.12 -4.20 -3.66
CA MET A 24 -3.48 -3.82 -4.91
C MET A 24 -2.69 -2.54 -4.65
N MET A 25 -1.39 -2.54 -4.96
CA MET A 25 -0.56 -1.35 -4.94
C MET A 25 -0.25 -0.92 -6.37
N ASP A 26 -0.58 0.31 -6.70
CA ASP A 26 -0.19 0.95 -7.97
C ASP A 26 0.68 2.17 -7.65
N ARG A 27 1.94 2.12 -8.08
CA ARG A 27 2.87 3.24 -8.01
C ARG A 27 3.36 3.59 -9.40
N LYS A 28 3.21 4.86 -9.74
CA LYS A 28 3.84 5.50 -10.88
C LYS A 28 4.72 6.62 -10.36
N SER A 29 6.04 6.37 -10.24
CA SER A 29 6.98 7.41 -9.82
C SER A 29 8.19 7.48 -10.74
N ASN A 30 8.61 8.70 -11.04
CA ASN A 30 9.87 8.98 -11.73
C ASN A 30 11.08 8.88 -10.79
N ASP A 31 10.82 8.83 -9.49
CA ASP A 31 11.79 8.67 -8.42
C ASP A 31 11.52 7.36 -7.68
N PHE A 32 12.52 6.47 -7.62
CA PHE A 32 12.43 5.19 -6.92
C PHE A 32 12.43 5.37 -5.40
N ASP A 33 13.14 6.39 -4.91
CA ASP A 33 13.40 6.61 -3.49
C ASP A 33 12.29 7.42 -2.82
N SER A 34 11.61 8.28 -3.57
CA SER A 34 10.41 8.99 -3.12
C SER A 34 9.25 8.72 -4.09
N GLY A 35 8.12 8.22 -3.58
CA GLY A 35 6.98 7.98 -4.44
C GLY A 35 5.69 7.84 -3.70
N ILE A 36 4.72 8.60 -4.19
CA ILE A 36 3.33 8.51 -3.79
C ILE A 36 2.68 7.45 -4.68
N GLY A 37 2.05 6.45 -4.06
CA GLY A 37 1.27 5.44 -4.76
C GLY A 37 -0.16 5.38 -4.25
N LYS A 38 -0.94 4.48 -4.85
CA LYS A 38 -2.30 4.15 -4.43
C LYS A 38 -2.36 2.70 -3.96
N ILE A 39 -3.01 2.48 -2.83
CA ILE A 39 -3.43 1.17 -2.34
C ILE A 39 -4.94 1.08 -2.55
N ILE A 40 -5.40 -0.05 -3.06
CA ILE A 40 -6.81 -0.44 -3.06
C ILE A 40 -6.91 -1.72 -2.23
N TYR A 41 -7.73 -1.68 -1.19
CA TYR A 41 -8.05 -2.87 -0.42
C TYR A 41 -9.14 -3.63 -1.16
N GLU A 42 -8.86 -4.86 -1.57
CA GLU A 42 -9.82 -5.68 -2.31
C GLU A 42 -10.79 -6.35 -1.35
N LYS A 43 -10.25 -6.97 -0.30
CA LYS A 43 -10.99 -7.65 0.77
C LYS A 43 -10.07 -7.94 1.95
N GLY A 44 -10.66 -8.37 3.06
CA GLY A 44 -9.94 -8.81 4.24
C GLY A 44 -10.83 -9.56 5.20
N THR A 45 -10.26 -9.97 6.33
CA THR A 45 -10.98 -10.57 7.45
C THR A 45 -10.85 -9.68 8.69
N GLY A 46 -11.73 -9.87 9.66
CA GLY A 46 -11.68 -9.16 10.94
C GLY A 46 -11.70 -7.65 10.73
N LYS A 47 -10.72 -6.92 11.28
CA LYS A 47 -10.71 -5.45 11.16
C LYS A 47 -10.59 -4.94 9.71
N PHE A 48 -10.11 -5.76 8.78
CA PHE A 48 -9.93 -5.37 7.37
C PHE A 48 -11.18 -5.56 6.51
N GLU A 49 -12.25 -6.17 7.02
CA GLU A 49 -13.51 -6.33 6.28
C GLU A 49 -14.09 -4.98 5.84
N LYS A 50 -14.05 -3.98 6.73
CA LYS A 50 -14.50 -2.61 6.44
C LYS A 50 -13.64 -1.85 5.42
N TYR A 51 -12.53 -2.43 4.98
CA TYR A 51 -11.61 -1.80 4.03
C TYR A 51 -11.89 -2.23 2.59
N GLY A 52 -12.78 -3.19 2.33
CA GLY A 52 -13.12 -3.59 0.95
C GLY A 52 -13.51 -2.40 0.07
N GLY A 53 -12.80 -2.20 -1.04
CA GLY A 53 -12.96 -1.08 -1.97
C GLY A 53 -12.32 0.24 -1.53
N VAL A 54 -11.78 0.34 -0.31
CA VAL A 54 -11.18 1.58 0.20
C VAL A 54 -9.88 1.89 -0.55
N GLN A 55 -9.80 3.13 -1.05
CA GLN A 55 -8.62 3.67 -1.70
C GLN A 55 -7.80 4.51 -0.72
N CYS A 56 -6.51 4.22 -0.66
CA CYS A 56 -5.56 4.95 0.19
C CYS A 56 -4.41 5.49 -0.64
N VAL A 57 -4.06 6.74 -0.42
CA VAL A 57 -2.79 7.28 -0.91
C VAL A 57 -1.70 6.83 0.05
N TYR A 58 -0.58 6.34 -0.45
CA TYR A 58 0.55 5.94 0.40
C TYR A 58 1.85 6.58 -0.03
N ALA A 59 2.73 6.79 0.93
CA ALA A 59 4.12 7.14 0.73
C ALA A 59 5.00 6.02 1.32
N ILE A 60 6.17 5.82 0.72
CA ILE A 60 7.17 4.87 1.17
C ILE A 60 8.48 5.59 1.44
N THR A 61 9.15 5.19 2.53
CA THR A 61 10.50 5.61 2.86
C THR A 61 11.32 4.35 3.11
N PHE A 62 12.45 4.21 2.42
CA PHE A 62 13.35 3.09 2.61
C PHE A 62 14.31 3.35 3.76
N LEU A 63 14.71 2.31 4.47
CA LEU A 63 15.82 2.37 5.41
C LEU A 63 17.14 2.67 4.64
N PRO A 64 18.18 3.21 5.30
CA PRO A 64 19.43 3.59 4.64
C PRO A 64 20.04 2.48 3.79
N GLU A 65 19.98 1.22 4.26
CA GLU A 65 20.53 0.04 3.56
C GLU A 65 19.51 -0.68 2.66
N ARG A 66 18.28 -0.16 2.55
CA ARG A 66 17.17 -0.73 1.74
C ARG A 66 16.78 -2.17 2.10
N ASP A 67 17.16 -2.63 3.28
CA ASP A 67 16.77 -3.90 3.90
C ASP A 67 15.33 -3.87 4.47
N GLY A 68 14.74 -2.68 4.55
CA GLY A 68 13.36 -2.48 4.95
C GLY A 68 12.78 -1.17 4.44
N SER A 69 11.49 -1.00 4.67
CA SER A 69 10.79 0.25 4.35
C SER A 69 9.63 0.50 5.31
N PHE A 70 9.31 1.79 5.48
CA PHE A 70 8.09 2.23 6.13
C PHE A 70 7.10 2.68 5.07
N ILE A 71 5.87 2.17 5.18
CA ILE A 71 4.75 2.58 4.36
C ILE A 71 3.75 3.31 5.25
N LYS A 72 3.46 4.57 4.90
CA LYS A 72 2.42 5.35 5.55
C LYS A 72 1.29 5.58 4.55
N SER A 73 0.08 5.17 4.90
CA SER A 73 -1.11 5.33 4.07
C SER A 73 -2.14 6.25 4.74
N LYS A 74 -2.84 7.02 3.91
CA LYS A 74 -4.03 7.80 4.29
C LYS A 74 -5.20 7.32 3.45
N CYS A 75 -6.17 6.71 4.12
CA CYS A 75 -7.36 6.15 3.51
C CYS A 75 -8.53 7.13 3.59
N LYS A 76 -9.36 7.15 2.55
CA LYS A 76 -10.67 7.81 2.59
C LYS A 76 -11.72 6.72 2.76
N PHE A 77 -12.30 6.65 3.95
CA PHE A 77 -13.52 5.87 4.14
C PHE A 77 -14.65 6.76 3.65
N ASN A 78 -15.50 6.23 2.78
CA ASN A 78 -16.79 6.87 2.59
C ASN A 78 -17.54 6.61 3.89
N ASP A 79 -17.72 7.65 4.70
CA ASP A 79 -18.69 7.59 5.78
C ASP A 79 -20.03 7.21 5.13
N GLN A 80 -20.57 6.05 5.51
CA GLN A 80 -21.93 5.67 5.14
C GLN A 80 -22.93 6.62 5.80
#